data_AF-A0A497C092-F1
#
_entry.id   AF-A0A497C092-F1
#
_cell.length_a   1.000
_cell.length_b   1.000
_cell.length_c   1.000
_cell.angle_alpha   90.00
_cell.angle_beta   90.00
_cell.angle_gamma   90.00
#
_symmetry.space_group_name_H-M   'P 1'
#
loop_
_entity.id
_entity.type
_entity.pdbx_description
1 polymer ?
#
loop_
_entity_poly.entity_id
_entity_poly.type
_entity_poly.pdbx_seq_one_letter_code
_entity_poly.pdbx_strand_id
1 'polypeptide(L)'
;RIQPLATQAGYRIGELYAILASSMLDSERPKGMTELELEEYEILLEEKAYPFEDKAIEALEANISLTTSSVWDQWIQKSFSQLELLMPARYLKPEIIDDYVNTP
;
A
#
# COMPACT_ATOMS: atom_id res chain seq x y z
N ARG A 1 1.35 24.03 14.30
CA ARG A 1 0.68 23.38 13.15
C ARG A 1 1.01 21.88 13.19
N ILE A 2 0.18 21.07 13.84
CA ILE A 2 0.46 19.64 14.11
C ILE A 2 -0.06 18.72 12.99
N GLN A 3 -1.01 19.21 12.18
CA GLN A 3 -1.68 18.42 11.13
C GLN A 3 -0.74 17.88 10.04
N PRO A 4 0.21 18.65 9.44
CA PRO A 4 1.14 18.10 8.46
C PRO A 4 2.11 17.06 9.03
N LEU A 5 2.38 17.13 10.35
CA LEU A 5 3.23 16.16 11.04
C LEU A 5 2.49 14.83 11.23
N ALA A 6 1.19 14.89 11.54
CA ALA A 6 0.35 13.70 11.71
C ALA A 6 0.17 12.95 10.38
N THR A 7 -0.16 13.65 9.29
CA THR A 7 -0.32 13.05 7.96
C THR A 7 0.98 12.48 7.41
N GLN A 8 2.10 13.14 7.68
CA GLN A 8 3.44 12.63 7.37
C GLN A 8 3.76 11.37 8.16
N ALA A 9 3.53 11.38 9.48
CA ALA A 9 3.82 10.23 10.33
C ALA A 9 2.96 9.02 9.94
N GLY A 10 1.66 9.21 9.70
CA GLY A 10 0.75 8.16 9.24
C GLY A 10 1.21 7.54 7.93
N TYR A 11 1.56 8.38 6.93
CA TYR A 11 2.12 7.90 5.67
C TYR A 11 3.41 7.08 5.88
N ARG A 12 4.36 7.58 6.68
CA ARG A 12 5.64 6.88 6.92
C ARG A 12 5.46 5.54 7.63
N ILE A 13 4.46 5.41 8.51
CA ILE A 13 4.13 4.13 9.14
C ILE A 13 3.64 3.13 8.08
N GLY A 14 2.71 3.54 7.22
CA GLY A 14 2.23 2.70 6.12
C GLY A 14 3.34 2.33 5.14
N GLU A 15 4.16 3.29 4.76
CA GLU A 15 5.31 3.09 3.87
C GLU A 15 6.32 2.10 4.46
N LEU A 16 6.63 2.21 5.75
CA LEU A 16 7.57 1.30 6.43
C LEU A 16 7.06 -0.14 6.41
N TYR A 17 5.77 -0.36 6.66
CA TYR A 17 5.19 -1.70 6.62
C TYR A 17 5.19 -2.30 5.21
N ALA A 18 4.90 -1.50 4.17
CA ALA A 18 4.97 -1.96 2.79
C ALA A 18 6.40 -2.32 2.38
N ILE A 19 7.40 -1.50 2.76
CA ILE A 19 8.81 -1.81 2.52
C ILE A 19 9.21 -3.11 3.21
N LEU A 20 8.77 -3.31 4.46
CA LEU A 20 9.08 -4.54 5.19
C LEU A 20 8.48 -5.77 4.50
N ALA A 21 7.21 -5.72 4.10
CA ALA A 21 6.55 -6.81 3.37
C ALA A 21 7.32 -7.18 2.08
N SER A 22 7.63 -6.20 1.23
CA SER A 22 8.42 -6.42 0.01
C SER A 22 9.81 -6.96 0.33
N SER A 23 10.49 -6.41 1.32
CA SER A 23 11.85 -6.84 1.69
C SER A 23 11.90 -8.28 2.18
N MET A 24 10.81 -8.78 2.78
CA MET A 24 10.71 -10.18 3.19
C MET A 24 10.58 -11.10 1.97
N LEU A 25 9.73 -10.72 1.01
CA LEU A 25 9.59 -11.44 -0.26
C LEU A 25 10.89 -11.40 -1.07
N ASP A 26 11.62 -10.28 -1.08
CA ASP A 26 12.88 -10.11 -1.84
C ASP A 26 14.12 -10.66 -1.11
N SER A 27 13.96 -11.23 0.09
CA SER A 27 15.08 -11.65 0.93
C SER A 27 15.92 -12.79 0.32
N GLU A 28 17.17 -12.97 0.76
CA GLU A 28 17.99 -14.07 0.24
C GLU A 28 17.42 -15.44 0.62
N ARG A 29 17.41 -16.37 -0.33
CA ARG A 29 17.01 -17.77 -0.11
C ARG A 29 18.19 -18.60 0.41
N PRO A 30 17.99 -19.46 1.43
CA PRO A 30 19.04 -20.36 1.89
C PRO A 30 19.57 -21.26 0.76
N LYS A 31 20.89 -21.50 0.77
CA LYS A 31 21.55 -22.36 -0.22
C LYS A 31 21.31 -23.83 0.09
N GLY A 32 21.25 -24.65 -0.95
CA GLY A 32 21.20 -26.12 -0.83
C GLY A 32 19.82 -26.71 -0.61
N MET A 33 18.76 -25.92 -0.76
CA MET A 33 17.38 -26.40 -0.78
C MET A 33 17.08 -27.18 -2.07
N THR A 34 16.26 -28.20 -1.95
CA THR A 34 15.56 -28.83 -3.07
C THR A 34 14.50 -27.88 -3.64
N GLU A 35 13.96 -28.20 -4.82
CA GLU A 35 12.89 -27.42 -5.45
C GLU A 35 11.63 -27.35 -4.56
N LEU A 36 11.24 -28.46 -3.94
CA LEU A 36 10.11 -28.52 -3.02
C LEU A 36 10.34 -27.69 -1.74
N GLU A 37 11.52 -27.79 -1.13
CA GLU A 37 11.85 -26.99 0.06
C GLU A 37 11.90 -25.49 -0.24
N LEU A 38 12.33 -25.12 -1.46
CA LEU A 38 12.30 -23.74 -1.90
C LEU A 38 10.86 -23.24 -2.01
N GLU A 39 9.97 -24.00 -2.65
CA GLU A 39 8.54 -23.65 -2.76
C GLU A 39 7.87 -23.50 -1.39
N GLU A 40 8.11 -24.43 -0.46
CA GLU A 40 7.60 -24.33 0.92
C GLU A 40 8.13 -23.09 1.65
N TYR A 41 9.39 -22.72 1.40
CA TYR A 41 9.99 -21.53 1.97
C TYR A 41 9.39 -20.23 1.40
N GLU A 42 9.11 -20.19 0.09
CA GLU A 42 8.39 -19.08 -0.54
C GLU A 42 7.03 -18.84 0.12
N ILE A 43 6.24 -19.91 0.28
CA ILE A 43 4.93 -19.84 0.94
C ILE A 43 5.07 -19.29 2.37
N LEU A 44 6.07 -19.76 3.13
CA LEU A 44 6.30 -19.26 4.49
C LEU A 44 6.69 -17.76 4.51
N LEU A 45 7.41 -17.28 3.50
CA LEU A 45 7.72 -15.85 3.38
C LEU A 45 6.46 -15.04 3.05
N GLU A 46 5.63 -15.52 2.13
CA GLU A 46 4.35 -14.90 1.80
C GLU A 46 3.43 -14.80 3.02
N GLU A 47 3.24 -15.90 3.76
CA GLU A 47 2.43 -15.94 4.98
C GLU A 47 2.92 -14.93 6.04
N LYS A 48 4.22 -14.68 6.10
CA LYS A 48 4.82 -13.72 7.04
C LYS A 48 4.80 -12.29 6.54
N ALA A 49 4.88 -12.06 5.23
CA ALA A 49 4.84 -10.74 4.62
C ALA A 49 3.42 -10.17 4.61
N TYR A 50 2.41 -11.02 4.39
CA TYR A 50 1.00 -10.62 4.26
C TYR A 50 0.47 -9.77 5.44
N PRO A 51 0.72 -10.12 6.72
CA PRO A 51 0.30 -9.29 7.85
C PRO A 51 0.92 -7.88 7.88
N PHE A 52 2.06 -7.66 7.22
CA PHE A 52 2.67 -6.34 7.10
C PHE A 52 2.08 -5.56 5.92
N GLU A 53 1.71 -6.22 4.83
CA GLU A 53 0.93 -5.60 3.76
C GLU A 53 -0.41 -5.09 4.28
N ASP A 54 -1.14 -5.91 5.06
CA ASP A 54 -2.40 -5.52 5.71
C ASP A 54 -2.20 -4.30 6.62
N LYS A 55 -1.15 -4.28 7.45
CA LYS A 55 -0.83 -3.12 8.31
C LYS A 55 -0.46 -1.88 7.52
N ALA A 56 0.20 -2.04 6.37
CA ALA A 56 0.48 -0.93 5.48
C ALA A 56 -0.82 -0.32 4.97
N ILE A 57 -1.73 -1.17 4.48
CA ILE A 57 -3.06 -0.79 4.03
C ILE A 57 -3.83 -0.05 5.14
N GLU A 58 -3.94 -0.64 6.32
CA GLU A 58 -4.66 -0.06 7.46
C GLU A 58 -4.12 1.33 7.83
N ALA A 59 -2.79 1.48 7.90
CA ALA A 59 -2.16 2.75 8.24
C ALA A 59 -2.42 3.82 7.17
N LEU A 60 -2.37 3.45 5.88
CA LEU A 60 -2.63 4.36 4.77
C LEU A 60 -4.12 4.74 4.69
N GLU A 61 -5.04 3.78 4.89
CA GLU A 61 -6.48 4.04 4.97
C GLU A 61 -6.82 4.98 6.14
N ALA A 62 -6.24 4.73 7.31
CA ALA A 62 -6.36 5.63 8.46
C ALA A 62 -5.85 7.03 8.13
N ASN A 63 -4.71 7.14 7.43
CA ASN A 63 -4.14 8.43 7.04
C ASN A 63 -5.05 9.21 6.09
N ILE A 64 -5.59 8.57 5.03
CA ILE A 64 -6.51 9.24 4.10
C ILE A 64 -7.85 9.57 4.76
N SER A 65 -8.27 8.86 5.81
CA SER A 65 -9.50 9.19 6.55
C SER A 65 -9.44 10.55 7.28
N LEU A 66 -8.22 11.06 7.53
CA LEU A 66 -8.00 12.39 8.13
C LEU A 66 -8.42 13.55 7.20
N THR A 67 -8.74 13.27 5.93
CA THR A 67 -9.20 14.24 4.92
C THR A 67 -10.52 14.94 5.27
N THR A 68 -11.29 14.43 6.22
CA THR A 68 -12.55 15.04 6.70
C THR A 68 -12.38 16.47 7.28
N SER A 69 -11.14 16.92 7.52
CA SER A 69 -10.84 18.19 8.20
C SER A 69 -10.29 19.31 7.31
N SER A 70 -10.55 19.31 5.99
CA SER A 70 -9.96 20.25 4.99
C SER A 70 -8.45 20.09 4.75
N VAL A 71 -7.90 18.93 5.12
CA VAL A 71 -6.47 18.60 4.98
C VAL A 71 -6.27 17.75 3.73
N TRP A 72 -5.87 18.39 2.65
CA TRP A 72 -5.34 17.74 1.46
C TRP A 72 -3.90 18.18 1.27
N ASP A 73 -2.96 17.32 1.65
CA ASP A 73 -1.53 17.59 1.52
C ASP A 73 -0.82 16.50 0.72
N GLN A 74 0.49 16.67 0.51
CA GLN A 74 1.30 15.71 -0.25
C GLN A 74 1.34 14.31 0.36
N TRP A 75 1.14 14.16 1.67
CA TRP A 75 1.22 12.86 2.35
C TRP A 75 -0.08 12.09 2.17
N ILE A 76 -1.22 12.78 2.17
CA ILE A 76 -2.50 12.20 1.76
C ILE A 76 -2.43 11.71 0.31
N GLN A 77 -1.90 12.53 -0.60
CA GLN A 77 -1.74 12.15 -2.02
C GLN A 77 -0.87 10.89 -2.16
N LYS A 78 0.27 10.85 -1.47
CA LYS A 78 1.14 9.67 -1.47
C LYS A 78 0.47 8.44 -0.86
N SER A 79 -0.36 8.61 0.16
CA SER A 79 -1.13 7.50 0.73
C SER A 79 -2.12 6.92 -0.28
N PHE A 80 -2.83 7.75 -1.05
CA PHE A 80 -3.68 7.28 -2.15
C PHE A 80 -2.88 6.53 -3.22
N SER A 81 -1.78 7.10 -3.71
CA SER A 81 -0.95 6.43 -4.72
C SER A 81 -0.40 5.09 -4.24
N GLN A 82 -0.06 4.96 -2.96
CA GLN A 82 0.40 3.68 -2.42
C GLN A 82 -0.75 2.67 -2.27
N LEU A 83 -1.96 3.12 -1.91
CA LEU A 83 -3.15 2.27 -1.87
C LEU A 83 -3.59 1.81 -3.28
N GLU A 84 -3.36 2.59 -4.33
CA GLU A 84 -3.59 2.16 -5.72
C GLU A 84 -2.67 0.99 -6.11
N LEU A 85 -1.45 0.95 -5.59
CA LEU A 85 -0.51 -0.15 -5.82
C LEU A 85 -0.88 -1.39 -5.01
N LEU A 86 -1.22 -1.21 -3.74
CA LEU A 86 -1.51 -2.32 -2.81
C LEU A 86 -2.91 -2.92 -3.03
N MET A 87 -3.89 -2.10 -3.42
CA MET A 87 -5.27 -2.52 -3.63
C MET A 87 -5.87 -1.87 -4.89
N PRO A 88 -5.37 -2.24 -6.08
CA PRO A 88 -5.80 -1.63 -7.34
C PRO A 88 -7.31 -1.77 -7.57
N ALA A 89 -7.90 -2.93 -7.24
CA ALA A 89 -9.34 -3.14 -7.39
C ALA A 89 -10.21 -2.14 -6.59
N ARG A 90 -9.68 -1.62 -5.47
CA ARG A 90 -10.40 -0.69 -4.60
C ARG A 90 -10.09 0.77 -4.93
N TYR A 91 -8.83 1.08 -5.25
CA TYR A 91 -8.32 2.46 -5.36
C TYR A 91 -8.00 2.89 -6.79
N LEU A 92 -7.67 1.98 -7.70
CA LEU A 92 -7.46 2.28 -9.11
C LEU A 92 -8.79 2.18 -9.87
N LYS A 93 -9.70 3.11 -9.61
CA LYS A 93 -10.91 3.28 -10.43
C LYS A 93 -10.58 4.22 -11.59
N PRO A 94 -10.40 3.72 -12.83
CA PRO A 94 -10.33 4.61 -13.97
C PRO A 94 -11.66 5.39 -14.04
N GLU A 95 -11.59 6.71 -14.09
CA GLU A 95 -12.76 7.50 -14.46
C GLU A 95 -13.16 7.08 -15.87
N ILE A 96 -14.31 6.42 -16.00
CA ILE A 96 -14.98 6.30 -17.29
C ILE A 96 -15.56 7.70 -17.54
N ILE A 97 -14.82 8.50 -18.29
CA ILE A 97 -15.33 9.74 -18.89
C ILE A 97 -16.35 9.27 -19.92
N ASP A 98 -17.62 9.18 -19.53
CA ASP A 98 -18.70 8.98 -20.49
C ASP A 98 -18.80 10.28 -21.29
N ASP A 99 -18.41 10.21 -22.56
CA ASP A 99 -18.24 11.34 -23.47
C ASP A 99 -19.63 11.87 -23.88
N TYR A 100 -20.38 12.42 -22.92
CA TYR A 100 -21.59 13.19 -23.19
C TYR A 100 -21.20 14.62 -23.55
N VAL A 101 -20.63 14.80 -24.75
CA VAL A 101 -20.50 16.12 -25.36
C VAL A 101 -21.14 16.14 -26.76
N ASN A 102 -22.35 16.70 -26.76
CA ASN A 102 -23.10 17.40 -27.83
C ASN A 102 -23.64 16.64 -29.07
N THR A 103 -24.96 16.43 -29.03
CA THR A 103 -26.04 16.99 -29.91
C THR A 103 -25.73 17.46 -31.34
N PRO A 104 -26.72 17.32 -32.26
CA PRO A 104 -27.77 18.34 -32.39
C PRO A 104 -29.14 17.93 -31.84
#